data_AF-A0A1J4VZM6-F1
#
_entry.id   AF-A0A1J4VZM6-F1
#
_cell.length_a   1.000
_cell.length_b   1.000
_cell.length_c   1.000
_cell.angle_alpha   90.00
_cell.angle_beta   90.00
_cell.angle_gamma   90.00
#
_symmetry.space_group_name_H-M   'P 1'
#
loop_
_entity.id
_entity.type
_entity.pdbx_description
1 polymer ?
#
loop_
_entity_poly.entity_id
_entity_poly.type
_entity_poly.pdbx_seq_one_letter_code
_entity_poly.pdbx_strand_id
1 'polypeptide(L)'
;MNKYFVLFVVFLLVAFVFVGYAEAGKPVKCPIKPDTNVVVYGDTGFGGVGDLSKSWITQFMDWWKSYDSSINYVFLDSRDVSNNCDLSDYPNVELYVQPGGNAYYMQRSLGAEGKANILDFIDNDGGSYLGICAGFFYMAGDYHWQGDYYDWPDLLGRYPTLEGSITDIANYDENPGYALTTMDNGHEMIYYGGPTRGWRDTPSDILGEKIMSFSDIPSDLPSSIKYENMLLMSVHAEAYEDDGISGLTTEQRTENYKWLANNINDVSGTNFYVPPYAQPKQCNDGIDNDGDQLIDMADPGCSSADDNDETDPIGPVEIFADGFESGDLAGWNLYGTGREWYASDGAFEGNWVARAKRTGAGDDSFLETTIDVSGYSSAMLEYYRKLVGLDAADDFEVSYFDGNWVSVEHLGSEGETNSNFVFKSFSIPSGTSKIRFKCEVGAVSESCYVDNVRVLAE
;
A
#
# COMPACT_ATOMS: atom_id res chain seq x y z
N MET A 1 -40.33 -61.24 -40.81
CA MET A 1 -39.81 -62.38 -40.01
C MET A 1 -39.57 -61.88 -38.59
N ASN A 2 -40.10 -62.61 -37.60
CA ASN A 2 -40.21 -62.31 -36.17
C ASN A 2 -38.83 -62.28 -35.47
N LYS A 3 -38.52 -61.42 -34.47
CA LYS A 3 -39.02 -61.26 -33.08
C LYS A 3 -38.56 -62.37 -32.09
N TYR A 4 -37.79 -61.94 -31.06
CA TYR A 4 -37.59 -62.47 -29.67
C TYR A 4 -36.55 -63.59 -29.33
N PHE A 5 -35.56 -63.18 -28.49
CA PHE A 5 -35.23 -63.67 -27.12
C PHE A 5 -34.56 -65.04 -26.85
N VAL A 6 -33.85 -65.09 -25.70
CA VAL A 6 -33.20 -66.22 -24.95
C VAL A 6 -31.72 -66.45 -25.30
N LEU A 7 -30.69 -66.05 -24.52
CA LEU A 7 -30.30 -66.23 -23.10
C LEU A 7 -29.61 -67.59 -22.80
N PHE A 8 -28.44 -67.51 -22.13
CA PHE A 8 -27.59 -68.54 -21.51
C PHE A 8 -26.67 -69.41 -22.40
N VAL A 9 -25.34 -69.35 -22.12
CA VAL A 9 -24.52 -70.49 -21.65
C VAL A 9 -23.15 -69.98 -21.09
N VAL A 10 -23.05 -70.03 -19.76
CA VAL A 10 -21.95 -70.58 -18.92
C VAL A 10 -20.54 -69.96 -19.01
N PHE A 11 -20.15 -69.09 -18.07
CA PHE A 11 -19.43 -69.40 -16.80
C PHE A 11 -18.19 -70.29 -16.96
N LEU A 12 -17.01 -69.66 -17.10
CA LEU A 12 -15.72 -70.33 -16.95
C LEU A 12 -14.82 -69.49 -16.02
N LEU A 13 -14.86 -69.89 -14.75
CA LEU A 13 -13.76 -69.91 -13.78
C LEU A 13 -12.57 -68.98 -14.09
N VAL A 14 -12.57 -67.78 -13.50
CA VAL A 14 -11.33 -67.11 -13.10
C VAL A 14 -11.14 -67.39 -11.62
N ALA A 15 -10.54 -68.54 -11.34
CA ALA A 15 -10.03 -68.87 -10.02
C ALA A 15 -8.79 -68.01 -9.75
N PHE A 16 -8.87 -67.24 -8.66
CA PHE A 16 -7.78 -66.84 -7.77
C PHE A 16 -6.38 -67.30 -8.19
N VAL A 17 -5.57 -66.35 -8.66
CA VAL A 17 -4.17 -66.30 -8.28
C VAL A 17 -3.96 -64.96 -7.58
N PHE A 18 -4.26 -64.94 -6.29
CA PHE A 18 -3.58 -64.06 -5.36
C PHE A 18 -2.10 -64.43 -5.42
N VAL A 19 -1.33 -63.75 -6.27
CA VAL A 19 0.10 -63.62 -6.02
C VAL A 19 0.20 -62.56 -4.94
N GLY A 20 0.37 -63.01 -3.70
CA GLY A 20 0.74 -62.14 -2.61
C GLY A 20 2.00 -61.37 -3.01
N TYR A 21 1.84 -60.07 -3.21
CA TYR A 21 2.93 -59.15 -2.92
C TYR A 21 3.06 -59.15 -1.40
N ALA A 22 3.83 -60.11 -0.89
CA ALA A 22 4.49 -59.91 0.39
C ALA A 22 5.49 -58.77 0.13
N GLU A 23 5.10 -57.54 0.46
CA GLU A 23 6.07 -56.47 0.64
C GLU A 23 7.01 -56.93 1.74
N ALA A 24 8.21 -57.33 1.31
CA ALA A 24 9.27 -57.76 2.20
C ALA A 24 9.59 -56.61 3.15
N GLY A 25 9.33 -56.83 4.43
CA GLY A 25 9.60 -55.88 5.50
C GLY A 25 11.05 -55.37 5.50
N LYS A 26 11.17 -54.05 5.41
CA LYS A 26 11.98 -53.23 6.31
C LYS A 26 11.04 -52.15 6.86
N PRO A 27 11.09 -51.81 8.15
CA PRO A 27 10.32 -50.68 8.66
C PRO A 27 10.79 -49.43 7.90
N VAL A 28 9.89 -48.81 7.15
CA VAL A 28 10.14 -47.46 6.66
C VAL A 28 10.08 -46.59 7.89
N LYS A 29 11.26 -46.08 8.28
CA LYS A 29 11.39 -45.21 9.44
C LYS A 29 10.64 -43.92 9.13
N CYS A 30 9.84 -43.46 10.09
CA CYS A 30 9.19 -42.15 10.05
C CYS A 30 10.17 -41.08 9.51
N PRO A 31 9.80 -40.29 8.48
CA PRO A 31 10.68 -39.30 7.88
C PRO A 31 10.86 -38.04 8.75
N ILE A 32 10.08 -37.88 9.82
CA ILE A 32 10.27 -36.82 10.81
C ILE A 32 11.65 -36.95 11.46
N LYS A 33 12.41 -35.85 11.45
CA LYS A 33 13.74 -35.77 12.06
C LYS A 33 13.64 -35.09 13.44
N PRO A 34 14.65 -35.26 14.31
CA PRO A 34 14.65 -34.61 15.61
C PRO A 34 14.54 -33.08 15.55
N ASP A 35 14.97 -32.45 14.46
CA ASP A 35 14.92 -31.01 14.23
C ASP A 35 13.72 -30.57 13.37
N THR A 36 12.77 -31.46 13.06
CA THR A 36 11.55 -31.12 12.33
C THR A 36 10.60 -30.37 13.26
N ASN A 37 10.10 -29.21 12.81
CA ASN A 37 9.12 -28.40 13.52
C ASN A 37 7.79 -28.20 12.78
N VAL A 38 7.74 -28.50 11.48
CA VAL A 38 6.49 -28.46 10.72
C VAL A 38 6.27 -29.76 9.97
N VAL A 39 5.07 -30.31 10.09
CA VAL A 39 4.61 -31.46 9.31
C VAL A 39 3.56 -30.98 8.32
N VAL A 40 3.70 -31.38 7.05
CA VAL A 40 2.72 -31.06 6.00
C VAL A 40 2.16 -32.36 5.44
N TYR A 41 0.85 -32.52 5.43
CA TYR A 41 0.23 -33.63 4.71
C TYR A 41 0.34 -33.41 3.20
N GLY A 42 0.89 -34.38 2.48
CA GLY A 42 1.30 -34.21 1.08
C GLY A 42 0.91 -35.35 0.14
N ASP A 43 -0.05 -36.18 0.52
CA ASP A 43 -0.49 -37.33 -0.27
C ASP A 43 -1.43 -36.89 -1.41
N THR A 44 -0.93 -36.84 -2.64
CA THR A 44 -1.71 -36.34 -3.79
C THR A 44 -2.54 -37.44 -4.47
N GLY A 45 -3.40 -37.06 -5.41
CA GLY A 45 -4.30 -38.00 -6.08
C GLY A 45 -5.35 -38.52 -5.11
N PHE A 46 -5.40 -39.82 -4.85
CA PHE A 46 -6.36 -40.39 -3.88
C PHE A 46 -5.78 -40.53 -2.47
N GLY A 47 -4.75 -39.72 -2.15
CA GLY A 47 -4.51 -39.16 -0.81
C GLY A 47 -5.12 -37.77 -0.63
N GLY A 48 -5.82 -37.23 -1.63
CA GLY A 48 -6.71 -36.09 -1.51
C GLY A 48 -6.06 -34.71 -1.59
N VAL A 49 -4.75 -34.54 -1.40
CA VAL A 49 -4.09 -33.24 -1.61
C VAL A 49 -4.03 -32.91 -3.10
N GLY A 50 -4.41 -31.68 -3.47
CA GLY A 50 -4.29 -31.22 -4.86
C GLY A 50 -2.83 -30.98 -5.26
N ASP A 51 -2.46 -31.27 -6.51
CA ASP A 51 -1.08 -31.04 -6.98
C ASP A 51 -0.67 -29.56 -6.89
N LEU A 52 -1.59 -28.64 -7.24
CA LEU A 52 -1.39 -27.20 -7.07
C LEU A 52 -1.25 -26.81 -5.61
N SER A 53 -2.14 -27.29 -4.73
CA SER A 53 -2.08 -26.99 -3.30
C SER A 53 -0.78 -27.48 -2.66
N LYS A 54 -0.27 -28.65 -3.08
CA LYS A 54 1.04 -29.14 -2.65
C LYS A 54 2.18 -28.26 -3.17
N SER A 55 2.12 -27.82 -4.41
CA SER A 55 3.11 -26.91 -4.99
C SER A 55 3.13 -25.58 -4.25
N TRP A 56 1.97 -24.96 -4.06
CA TRP A 56 1.82 -23.67 -3.39
C TRP A 56 2.30 -23.70 -1.94
N ILE A 57 1.90 -24.70 -1.15
CA ILE A 57 2.39 -24.81 0.23
C ILE A 57 3.90 -25.05 0.28
N THR A 58 4.47 -25.77 -0.70
CA THR A 58 5.94 -25.93 -0.81
C THR A 58 6.61 -24.57 -1.04
N GLN A 59 6.08 -23.77 -1.96
CA GLN A 59 6.61 -22.44 -2.28
C GLN A 59 6.52 -21.49 -1.09
N PHE A 60 5.41 -21.50 -0.36
CA PHE A 60 5.26 -20.75 0.89
C PHE A 60 6.28 -21.18 1.95
N MET A 61 6.42 -22.49 2.20
CA MET A 61 7.35 -22.99 3.21
C MET A 61 8.82 -22.72 2.86
N ASP A 62 9.19 -22.84 1.58
CA ASP A 62 10.54 -22.51 1.10
C ASP A 62 10.82 -21.00 1.18
N TRP A 63 9.82 -20.16 0.85
CA TRP A 63 9.91 -18.72 1.05
C TRP A 63 10.13 -18.39 2.52
N TRP A 64 9.32 -18.93 3.43
CA TRP A 64 9.41 -18.59 4.86
C TRP A 64 10.75 -19.05 5.43
N LYS A 65 11.17 -20.27 5.08
CA LYS A 65 12.48 -20.82 5.44
C LYS A 65 13.66 -20.00 4.92
N SER A 66 13.52 -19.31 3.80
CA SER A 66 14.56 -18.42 3.27
C SER A 66 14.80 -17.20 4.18
N TYR A 67 13.80 -16.78 4.95
CA TYR A 67 13.90 -15.73 5.96
C TYR A 67 14.23 -16.28 7.34
N ASP A 68 13.73 -17.47 7.68
CA ASP A 68 14.04 -18.16 8.92
C ASP A 68 14.51 -19.61 8.69
N SER A 69 15.83 -19.79 8.67
CA SER A 69 16.46 -21.09 8.50
C SER A 69 16.18 -22.11 9.61
N SER A 70 15.58 -21.69 10.75
CA SER A 70 15.16 -22.62 11.81
C SER A 70 13.93 -23.44 11.41
N ILE A 71 13.18 -23.02 10.40
CA ILE A 71 12.05 -23.78 9.86
C ILE A 71 12.56 -25.03 9.14
N ASN A 72 12.09 -26.19 9.60
CA ASN A 72 12.42 -27.47 9.04
C ASN A 72 11.15 -28.32 8.93
N TYR A 73 10.63 -28.37 7.70
CA TYR A 73 9.38 -29.04 7.41
C TYR A 73 9.58 -30.37 6.68
N VAL A 74 8.62 -31.28 6.83
CA VAL A 74 8.60 -32.56 6.13
C VAL A 74 7.19 -32.85 5.60
N PHE A 75 7.12 -33.43 4.40
CA PHE A 75 5.87 -33.95 3.86
C PHE A 75 5.66 -35.40 4.31
N LEU A 76 4.46 -35.70 4.77
CA LEU A 76 4.00 -37.06 5.11
C LEU A 76 2.89 -37.49 4.16
N ASP A 77 2.89 -38.77 3.77
CA ASP A 77 1.74 -39.38 3.10
C ASP A 77 0.74 -39.99 4.12
N SER A 78 -0.37 -40.57 3.64
CA SER A 78 -1.36 -41.20 4.52
C SER A 78 -0.78 -42.36 5.34
N ARG A 79 0.14 -43.14 4.79
CA ARG A 79 0.76 -44.26 5.50
C ARG A 79 1.66 -43.77 6.62
N ASP A 80 2.39 -42.68 6.37
CA ASP A 80 3.24 -42.07 7.38
C ASP A 80 2.42 -41.57 8.57
N VAL A 81 1.36 -40.79 8.32
CA VAL A 81 0.49 -40.24 9.37
C VAL A 81 -0.30 -41.35 10.08
N SER A 82 -0.80 -42.36 9.37
CA SER A 82 -1.65 -43.38 10.00
C SER A 82 -0.88 -44.51 10.67
N ASN A 83 0.39 -44.75 10.32
CA ASN A 83 1.12 -45.94 10.80
C ASN A 83 2.61 -45.75 11.11
N ASN A 84 3.35 -44.95 10.33
CA ASN A 84 4.82 -44.92 10.48
C ASN A 84 5.30 -43.90 11.51
N CYS A 85 4.55 -42.81 11.71
CA CYS A 85 4.89 -41.68 12.57
C CYS A 85 3.79 -41.42 13.59
N ASP A 86 4.04 -41.70 14.86
CA ASP A 86 3.25 -41.13 15.95
C ASP A 86 3.74 -39.69 16.18
N LEU A 87 2.89 -38.68 15.97
CA LEU A 87 3.32 -37.28 16.08
C LEU A 87 3.74 -36.93 17.51
N SER A 88 3.16 -37.58 18.50
CA SER A 88 3.43 -37.42 19.93
C SER A 88 4.87 -37.81 20.31
N ASP A 89 5.53 -38.63 19.49
CA ASP A 89 6.95 -38.99 19.66
C ASP A 89 7.91 -37.85 19.27
N TYR A 90 7.40 -36.75 18.69
CA TYR A 90 8.20 -35.66 18.12
C TYR A 90 7.84 -34.31 18.74
N PRO A 91 8.32 -34.02 19.98
CA PRO A 91 7.93 -32.83 20.74
C PRO A 91 8.42 -31.49 20.16
N ASN A 92 9.24 -31.53 19.11
CA ASN A 92 9.69 -30.33 18.40
C ASN A 92 8.75 -29.96 17.25
N VAL A 93 7.82 -30.84 16.86
CA VAL A 93 6.80 -30.54 15.86
C VAL A 93 5.77 -29.61 16.49
N GLU A 94 5.68 -28.39 15.97
CA GLU A 94 4.81 -27.34 16.49
C GLU A 94 3.55 -27.17 15.62
N LEU A 95 3.64 -27.51 14.33
CA LEU A 95 2.58 -27.27 13.35
C LEU A 95 2.32 -28.49 12.46
N TYR A 96 1.05 -28.84 12.32
CA TYR A 96 0.52 -29.75 11.30
C TYR A 96 -0.26 -28.95 10.25
N VAL A 97 0.14 -29.05 8.98
CA VAL A 97 -0.49 -28.37 7.86
C VAL A 97 -1.28 -29.37 7.02
N GLN A 98 -2.57 -29.08 6.84
CA GLN A 98 -3.48 -29.78 5.95
C GLN A 98 -3.83 -28.86 4.76
N PRO A 99 -3.21 -29.07 3.59
CA PRO A 99 -3.44 -28.21 2.42
C PRO A 99 -4.81 -28.42 1.75
N GLY A 100 -5.06 -27.66 0.68
CA GLY A 100 -6.22 -27.83 -0.19
C GLY A 100 -6.24 -29.14 -0.99
N GLY A 101 -7.40 -29.43 -1.60
CA GLY A 101 -7.63 -30.66 -2.33
C GLY A 101 -9.06 -31.19 -2.16
N ASN A 102 -9.21 -32.45 -1.73
CA ASN A 102 -10.50 -33.11 -1.57
C ASN A 102 -10.60 -33.79 -0.19
N ALA A 103 -11.40 -33.22 0.70
CA ALA A 103 -11.55 -33.68 2.08
C ALA A 103 -12.08 -35.13 2.18
N TYR A 104 -12.93 -35.57 1.25
CA TYR A 104 -13.41 -36.95 1.22
C TYR A 104 -12.28 -37.96 0.96
N TYR A 105 -11.34 -37.64 0.06
CA TYR A 105 -10.19 -38.50 -0.17
C TYR A 105 -9.15 -38.43 0.96
N MET A 106 -8.97 -37.26 1.58
CA MET A 106 -8.10 -37.10 2.75
C MET A 106 -8.59 -37.99 3.91
N GLN A 107 -9.85 -37.86 4.33
CA GLN A 107 -10.40 -38.66 5.44
C GLN A 107 -10.37 -40.15 5.13
N ARG A 108 -10.64 -40.54 3.87
CA ARG A 108 -10.62 -41.96 3.48
C ARG A 108 -9.21 -42.56 3.54
N SER A 109 -8.19 -41.77 3.23
CA SER A 109 -6.80 -42.23 3.15
C SER A 109 -6.14 -42.26 4.52
N LEU A 110 -6.38 -41.23 5.32
CA LEU A 110 -5.92 -41.16 6.71
C LEU A 110 -6.67 -42.18 7.59
N GLY A 111 -7.97 -42.32 7.38
CA GLY A 111 -8.83 -43.22 8.15
C GLY A 111 -8.85 -42.89 9.64
N ALA A 112 -9.38 -43.84 10.43
CA ALA A 112 -9.51 -43.68 11.86
C ALA A 112 -8.16 -43.52 12.58
N GLU A 113 -7.12 -44.22 12.12
CA GLU A 113 -5.78 -44.15 12.71
C GLU A 113 -5.11 -42.80 12.46
N GLY A 114 -5.15 -42.28 11.24
CA GLY A 114 -4.60 -40.96 10.91
C GLY A 114 -5.37 -39.84 11.62
N LYS A 115 -6.70 -39.94 11.67
CA LYS A 115 -7.54 -39.05 12.48
C LYS A 115 -7.13 -39.06 13.95
N ALA A 116 -6.95 -40.24 14.55
CA ALA A 116 -6.57 -40.35 15.95
C ALA A 116 -5.21 -39.69 16.23
N ASN A 117 -4.21 -39.93 15.38
CA ASN A 117 -2.88 -39.34 15.52
C ASN A 117 -2.90 -37.80 15.42
N ILE A 118 -3.62 -37.25 14.43
CA ILE A 118 -3.75 -35.79 14.28
C ILE A 118 -4.47 -35.17 15.48
N LEU A 119 -5.53 -35.82 15.97
CA LEU A 119 -6.26 -35.34 17.15
C LEU A 119 -5.43 -35.43 18.43
N ASP A 120 -4.62 -36.47 18.62
CA ASP A 120 -3.71 -36.57 19.77
C ASP A 120 -2.71 -35.41 19.77
N PHE A 121 -2.11 -35.13 18.61
CA PHE A 121 -1.21 -34.01 18.41
C PHE A 121 -1.86 -32.65 18.77
N ILE A 122 -3.08 -32.41 18.30
CA ILE A 122 -3.78 -31.12 18.51
C ILE A 122 -4.29 -30.99 19.94
N ASP A 123 -4.97 -32.01 20.46
CA ASP A 123 -5.71 -31.94 21.71
C ASP A 123 -4.83 -32.22 22.94
N ASN A 124 -3.81 -33.08 22.79
CA ASN A 124 -3.04 -33.60 23.93
C ASN A 124 -1.58 -33.12 23.94
N ASP A 125 -0.97 -32.89 22.77
CA ASP A 125 0.44 -32.46 22.70
C ASP A 125 0.62 -30.94 22.57
N GLY A 126 -0.48 -30.20 22.39
CA GLY A 126 -0.45 -28.75 22.18
C GLY A 126 0.01 -28.35 20.77
N GLY A 127 0.03 -29.30 19.84
CA GLY A 127 0.38 -29.10 18.45
C GLY A 127 -0.66 -28.26 17.71
N SER A 128 -0.22 -27.44 16.76
CA SER A 128 -1.11 -26.50 16.07
C SER A 128 -1.55 -27.02 14.72
N TYR A 129 -2.68 -26.52 14.22
CA TYR A 129 -3.24 -26.96 12.93
C TYR A 129 -3.44 -25.80 11.96
N LEU A 130 -2.98 -25.97 10.73
CA LEU A 130 -3.33 -25.10 9.60
C LEU A 130 -4.19 -25.89 8.61
N GLY A 131 -5.45 -25.51 8.46
CA GLY A 131 -6.37 -26.10 7.48
C GLY A 131 -6.72 -25.13 6.38
N ILE A 132 -6.32 -25.43 5.14
CA ILE A 132 -6.60 -24.57 3.99
C ILE A 132 -7.57 -25.27 3.04
N CYS A 133 -8.65 -24.59 2.67
CA CYS A 133 -9.68 -25.09 1.75
C CYS A 133 -10.20 -26.48 2.20
N ALA A 134 -9.86 -27.56 1.50
CA ALA A 134 -10.21 -28.92 1.91
C ALA A 134 -9.67 -29.32 3.28
N GLY A 135 -8.53 -28.77 3.73
CA GLY A 135 -8.05 -28.95 5.09
C GLY A 135 -8.95 -28.31 6.15
N PHE A 136 -9.67 -27.24 5.82
CA PHE A 136 -10.70 -26.69 6.71
C PHE A 136 -11.95 -27.58 6.71
N PHE A 137 -12.40 -28.08 5.55
CA PHE A 137 -13.46 -29.10 5.49
C PHE A 137 -13.11 -30.36 6.30
N TYR A 138 -11.85 -30.82 6.25
CA TYR A 138 -11.39 -31.98 7.01
C TYR A 138 -11.45 -31.78 8.53
N MET A 139 -11.31 -30.53 8.99
CA MET A 139 -11.39 -30.17 10.40
C MET A 139 -12.83 -30.21 10.96
N ALA A 140 -13.83 -30.00 10.10
CA ALA A 140 -15.24 -29.97 10.48
C ALA A 140 -15.75 -31.34 10.94
N GLY A 141 -16.88 -31.36 11.65
CA GLY A 141 -17.61 -32.61 11.94
C GLY A 141 -18.35 -33.15 10.73
N ASP A 142 -18.90 -32.25 9.93
CA ASP A 142 -19.68 -32.50 8.73
C ASP A 142 -19.68 -31.22 7.88
N TYR A 143 -20.15 -31.28 6.64
CA TYR A 143 -20.21 -30.11 5.78
C TYR A 143 -21.21 -30.23 4.63
N HIS A 144 -21.64 -29.07 4.13
CA HIS A 144 -22.31 -28.94 2.84
C HIS A 144 -21.29 -28.66 1.73
N TRP A 145 -21.32 -29.44 0.65
CA TRP A 145 -20.56 -29.19 -0.56
C TRP A 145 -21.50 -29.05 -1.76
N GLN A 146 -21.52 -27.88 -2.39
CA GLN A 146 -22.40 -27.50 -3.50
C GLN A 146 -23.89 -27.79 -3.21
N GLY A 147 -24.30 -27.56 -1.96
CA GLY A 147 -25.67 -27.77 -1.48
C GLY A 147 -25.99 -29.19 -1.00
N ASP A 148 -25.13 -30.18 -1.26
CA ASP A 148 -25.28 -31.54 -0.75
C ASP A 148 -24.61 -31.69 0.63
N TYR A 149 -25.26 -32.39 1.55
CA TYR A 149 -24.75 -32.63 2.91
C TYR A 149 -23.90 -33.90 3.00
N TYR A 150 -22.78 -33.80 3.70
CA TYR A 150 -21.81 -34.87 3.88
C TYR A 150 -21.38 -35.00 5.35
N ASP A 151 -21.49 -36.22 5.87
CA ASP A 151 -21.05 -36.61 7.22
C ASP A 151 -20.19 -37.87 7.07
N TRP A 152 -18.86 -37.69 7.13
CA TRP A 152 -17.91 -38.78 6.97
C TRP A 152 -17.28 -39.15 8.31
N PRO A 153 -17.10 -40.44 8.61
CA PRO A 153 -16.72 -40.91 9.95
C PRO A 153 -15.34 -40.42 10.40
N ASP A 154 -14.43 -40.20 9.45
CA ASP A 154 -13.01 -39.92 9.71
C ASP A 154 -12.65 -38.43 9.52
N LEU A 155 -13.63 -37.51 9.45
CA LEU A 155 -13.37 -36.08 9.63
C LEU A 155 -12.96 -35.78 11.08
N LEU A 156 -12.15 -34.74 11.33
CA LEU A 156 -11.57 -34.50 12.66
C LEU A 156 -12.61 -34.11 13.71
N GLY A 157 -13.66 -33.37 13.31
CA GLY A 157 -14.77 -33.00 14.19
C GLY A 157 -14.38 -32.06 15.32
N ARG A 158 -13.48 -31.11 15.07
CA ARG A 158 -13.17 -30.01 16.02
C ARG A 158 -13.77 -28.68 15.60
N TYR A 159 -14.34 -28.58 14.39
CA TYR A 159 -15.12 -27.42 13.96
C TYR A 159 -16.58 -27.79 13.65
N PRO A 160 -17.56 -26.89 13.89
CA PRO A 160 -18.95 -27.12 13.51
C PRO A 160 -19.14 -27.30 12.00
N THR A 161 -20.37 -27.65 11.62
CA THR A 161 -20.78 -27.79 10.22
C THR A 161 -20.34 -26.59 9.38
N LEU A 162 -19.67 -26.88 8.27
CA LEU A 162 -19.25 -25.89 7.28
C LEU A 162 -20.11 -25.98 6.02
N GLU A 163 -20.00 -24.98 5.17
CA GLU A 163 -20.59 -24.99 3.83
C GLU A 163 -19.65 -24.41 2.79
N GLY A 164 -19.74 -24.91 1.57
CA GLY A 164 -19.04 -24.40 0.40
C GLY A 164 -19.37 -25.26 -0.81
N SER A 165 -18.71 -25.09 -1.95
CA SER A 165 -18.03 -23.86 -2.30
C SER A 165 -19.03 -22.68 -2.36
N ILE A 166 -18.52 -21.48 -2.08
CA ILE A 166 -19.20 -20.20 -2.16
C ILE A 166 -19.33 -19.83 -3.63
N THR A 167 -20.36 -20.36 -4.28
CA THR A 167 -20.60 -20.17 -5.72
C THR A 167 -20.89 -18.72 -6.13
N ASP A 168 -21.15 -17.84 -5.17
CA ASP A 168 -21.24 -16.39 -5.40
C ASP A 168 -19.87 -15.75 -5.67
N ILE A 169 -18.77 -16.39 -5.26
CA ILE A 169 -17.40 -15.95 -5.56
C ILE A 169 -16.87 -16.67 -6.80
N ALA A 170 -16.88 -18.00 -6.80
CA ALA A 170 -16.44 -18.80 -7.93
C ALA A 170 -17.20 -20.13 -8.01
N ASN A 171 -17.68 -20.47 -9.21
CA ASN A 171 -18.19 -21.80 -9.48
C ASN A 171 -17.02 -22.76 -9.78
N TYR A 172 -16.77 -23.67 -8.84
CA TYR A 172 -15.68 -24.66 -8.93
C TYR A 172 -15.75 -25.55 -10.19
N ASP A 173 -16.95 -25.81 -10.71
CA ASP A 173 -17.14 -26.67 -11.88
C ASP A 173 -17.01 -25.94 -13.22
N GLU A 174 -16.89 -24.61 -13.20
CA GLU A 174 -16.70 -23.79 -14.40
C GLU A 174 -15.23 -23.43 -14.55
N ASN A 175 -14.73 -23.24 -15.78
CA ASN A 175 -13.36 -22.79 -15.99
C ASN A 175 -13.29 -21.26 -15.82
N PRO A 176 -12.41 -20.71 -14.95
CA PRO A 176 -11.23 -21.35 -14.37
C PRO A 176 -11.40 -22.00 -12.98
N GLY A 177 -12.58 -21.93 -12.36
CA GLY A 177 -12.91 -22.67 -11.13
C GLY A 177 -12.50 -21.96 -9.84
N TYR A 178 -11.70 -20.90 -9.98
CA TYR A 178 -11.25 -20.02 -8.93
C TYR A 178 -11.55 -18.56 -9.27
N ALA A 179 -11.44 -17.68 -8.27
CA ALA A 179 -11.46 -16.24 -8.46
C ALA A 179 -10.39 -15.57 -7.57
N LEU A 180 -9.86 -14.45 -8.06
CA LEU A 180 -9.19 -13.47 -7.19
C LEU A 180 -10.29 -12.70 -6.45
N THR A 181 -10.15 -12.55 -5.14
CA THR A 181 -11.14 -11.86 -4.30
C THR A 181 -10.47 -10.95 -3.28
N THR A 182 -11.11 -9.82 -3.03
CA THR A 182 -10.66 -8.82 -2.08
C THR A 182 -11.14 -9.16 -0.68
N MET A 183 -10.22 -9.13 0.29
CA MET A 183 -10.49 -9.34 1.71
C MET A 183 -10.79 -8.02 2.41
N ASP A 184 -11.45 -8.08 3.57
CA ASP A 184 -11.82 -6.91 4.38
C ASP A 184 -10.63 -6.10 4.90
N ASN A 185 -9.46 -6.72 4.97
CA ASN A 185 -8.18 -6.10 5.33
C ASN A 185 -7.33 -5.66 4.12
N GLY A 186 -7.90 -5.63 2.91
CA GLY A 186 -7.25 -5.13 1.70
C GLY A 186 -6.33 -6.14 0.98
N HIS A 187 -6.16 -7.35 1.52
CA HIS A 187 -5.44 -8.41 0.81
C HIS A 187 -6.24 -8.92 -0.40
N GLU A 188 -5.55 -9.23 -1.48
CA GLU A 188 -6.09 -9.96 -2.63
C GLU A 188 -5.68 -11.43 -2.52
N MET A 189 -6.64 -12.36 -2.48
CA MET A 189 -6.35 -13.79 -2.31
C MET A 189 -7.14 -14.65 -3.30
N ILE A 190 -6.62 -15.85 -3.57
CA ILE A 190 -7.32 -16.81 -4.42
C ILE A 190 -8.39 -17.55 -3.62
N TYR A 191 -9.63 -17.48 -4.08
CA TYR A 191 -10.69 -18.37 -3.65
C TYR A 191 -10.81 -19.53 -4.63
N TYR A 192 -10.63 -20.76 -4.15
CA TYR A 192 -10.75 -21.97 -4.97
C TYR A 192 -11.52 -23.08 -4.24
N GLY A 193 -12.79 -22.80 -3.96
CA GLY A 193 -13.73 -23.80 -3.45
C GLY A 193 -13.68 -24.03 -1.94
N GLY A 194 -12.97 -23.22 -1.15
CA GLY A 194 -12.91 -23.39 0.30
C GLY A 194 -14.25 -23.18 1.03
N PRO A 195 -14.35 -23.69 2.27
CA PRO A 195 -15.56 -23.59 3.08
C PRO A 195 -15.67 -22.27 3.84
N THR A 196 -16.88 -21.96 4.26
CA THR A 196 -17.20 -20.94 5.25
C THR A 196 -18.31 -21.43 6.19
N ARG A 197 -18.77 -20.56 7.07
CA ARG A 197 -19.94 -20.74 7.91
C ARG A 197 -20.76 -19.45 7.95
N GLY A 198 -22.07 -19.56 7.80
CA GLY A 198 -23.00 -18.42 7.81
C GLY A 198 -23.43 -17.91 6.45
N TRP A 199 -23.32 -18.70 5.37
CA TRP A 199 -23.66 -18.27 4.02
C TRP A 199 -25.10 -18.62 3.64
N ARG A 200 -25.45 -19.90 3.45
CA ARG A 200 -26.77 -20.37 3.00
C ARG A 200 -27.32 -21.50 3.84
N ASP A 201 -26.51 -22.53 4.07
CA ASP A 201 -26.91 -23.79 4.68
C ASP A 201 -26.52 -23.89 6.16
N THR A 202 -25.62 -23.03 6.64
CA THR A 202 -25.16 -23.02 8.03
C THR A 202 -25.54 -21.72 8.76
N PRO A 203 -25.73 -21.77 10.10
CA PRO A 203 -25.97 -20.56 10.88
C PRO A 203 -24.74 -19.64 10.91
N SER A 204 -24.96 -18.34 11.14
CA SER A 204 -23.93 -17.30 11.10
C SER A 204 -23.04 -17.23 12.34
N ASP A 205 -23.25 -18.09 13.33
CA ASP A 205 -22.35 -18.17 14.49
C ASP A 205 -21.06 -18.86 14.08
N ILE A 206 -19.94 -18.40 14.63
CA ILE A 206 -18.63 -19.03 14.42
C ILE A 206 -18.05 -19.46 15.77
N LEU A 207 -17.20 -20.49 15.74
CA LEU A 207 -16.29 -20.76 16.85
C LEU A 207 -14.95 -20.11 16.57
N GLY A 208 -14.40 -19.43 17.56
CA GLY A 208 -13.14 -18.72 17.46
C GLY A 208 -13.27 -17.26 17.03
N GLU A 209 -12.14 -16.69 16.64
CA GLU A 209 -11.98 -15.34 16.16
C GLU A 209 -11.97 -15.32 14.63
N LYS A 210 -12.89 -14.56 14.04
CA LYS A 210 -12.80 -14.23 12.62
C LYS A 210 -11.72 -13.18 12.42
N ILE A 211 -10.69 -13.54 11.66
CA ILE A 211 -9.54 -12.66 11.39
C ILE A 211 -9.56 -12.05 9.98
N MET A 212 -10.47 -12.54 9.13
CA MET A 212 -10.62 -12.06 7.75
C MET A 212 -11.99 -12.45 7.19
N SER A 213 -12.54 -11.59 6.35
CA SER A 213 -13.84 -11.76 5.69
C SER A 213 -13.74 -11.43 4.19
N PHE A 214 -14.68 -11.96 3.41
CA PHE A 214 -14.80 -11.61 1.98
C PHE A 214 -15.45 -10.23 1.83
N SER A 215 -14.76 -9.26 1.23
CA SER A 215 -15.32 -7.92 0.99
C SER A 215 -16.47 -7.92 -0.02
N ASP A 216 -16.40 -8.81 -1.01
CA ASP A 216 -17.37 -8.86 -2.12
C ASP A 216 -18.67 -9.57 -1.75
N ILE A 217 -18.74 -10.22 -0.58
CA ILE A 217 -19.90 -11.00 -0.17
C ILE A 217 -20.68 -10.24 0.92
N PRO A 218 -21.99 -10.02 0.73
CA PRO A 218 -22.84 -9.45 1.77
C PRO A 218 -22.71 -10.25 3.07
N SER A 219 -22.93 -9.61 4.22
CA SER A 219 -22.98 -10.23 5.56
C SER A 219 -21.66 -10.63 6.22
N ASP A 220 -20.53 -10.03 5.80
CA ASP A 220 -19.29 -10.08 6.58
C ASP A 220 -18.80 -11.54 6.78
N LEU A 221 -18.89 -12.30 5.69
CA LEU A 221 -18.74 -13.76 5.64
C LEU A 221 -17.29 -14.17 5.92
N PRO A 222 -17.02 -15.05 6.89
CA PRO A 222 -15.66 -15.42 7.27
C PRO A 222 -14.90 -16.11 6.12
N SER A 223 -13.70 -15.61 5.83
CA SER A 223 -12.74 -16.29 4.95
C SER A 223 -11.63 -16.97 5.75
N SER A 224 -11.28 -16.46 6.93
CA SER A 224 -10.27 -17.08 7.81
C SER A 224 -10.63 -16.92 9.28
N ILE A 225 -10.37 -17.97 10.06
CA ILE A 225 -10.75 -18.08 11.47
C ILE A 225 -9.57 -18.64 12.27
N LYS A 226 -9.30 -18.02 13.42
CA LYS A 226 -8.47 -18.61 14.49
C LYS A 226 -9.36 -19.27 15.51
N TYR A 227 -9.11 -20.52 15.84
CA TYR A 227 -9.85 -21.21 16.88
C TYR A 227 -8.88 -22.07 17.69
N GLU A 228 -8.69 -21.74 18.96
CA GLU A 228 -7.68 -22.37 19.81
C GLU A 228 -6.28 -22.28 19.14
N ASN A 229 -5.61 -23.41 18.95
CA ASN A 229 -4.31 -23.55 18.27
C ASN A 229 -4.46 -23.81 16.75
N MET A 230 -5.58 -23.39 16.15
CA MET A 230 -5.90 -23.68 14.75
C MET A 230 -6.07 -22.40 13.93
N LEU A 231 -5.48 -22.39 12.75
CA LEU A 231 -5.76 -21.42 11.69
C LEU A 231 -6.53 -22.14 10.56
N LEU A 232 -7.74 -21.68 10.31
CA LEU A 232 -8.69 -22.32 9.41
C LEU A 232 -9.08 -21.34 8.30
N MET A 233 -8.86 -21.73 7.05
CA MET A 233 -8.89 -20.81 5.92
C MET A 233 -9.72 -21.35 4.75
N SER A 234 -10.61 -20.49 4.25
CA SER A 234 -11.34 -20.68 3.00
C SER A 234 -10.53 -20.33 1.77
N VAL A 235 -9.63 -19.36 1.90
CA VAL A 235 -8.84 -18.78 0.80
C VAL A 235 -7.43 -19.35 0.79
N HIS A 236 -6.78 -19.26 -0.36
CA HIS A 236 -5.41 -19.72 -0.56
C HIS A 236 -4.42 -18.55 -0.48
N ALA A 237 -4.03 -18.18 0.75
CA ALA A 237 -2.97 -17.19 0.95
C ALA A 237 -1.59 -17.72 0.50
N GLU A 238 -1.43 -19.04 0.44
CA GLU A 238 -0.24 -19.73 -0.04
C GLU A 238 -0.16 -19.81 -1.57
N ALA A 239 -1.20 -19.38 -2.30
CA ALA A 239 -1.26 -19.48 -3.76
C ALA A 239 -0.10 -18.76 -4.46
N TYR A 240 0.39 -19.39 -5.52
CA TYR A 240 1.49 -18.87 -6.31
C TYR A 240 1.05 -18.54 -7.75
N GLU A 241 1.25 -17.29 -8.16
CA GLU A 241 0.96 -16.83 -9.52
C GLU A 241 1.76 -17.60 -10.58
N ASP A 242 1.12 -17.89 -11.71
CA ASP A 242 1.62 -18.69 -12.83
C ASP A 242 1.80 -20.19 -12.55
N ASP A 243 1.39 -20.66 -11.36
CA ASP A 243 1.29 -22.08 -11.02
C ASP A 243 -0.18 -22.50 -10.94
N GLY A 244 -0.83 -22.61 -12.10
CA GLY A 244 -2.23 -23.02 -12.23
C GLY A 244 -3.27 -21.92 -11.96
N ILE A 245 -2.86 -20.75 -11.47
CA ILE A 245 -3.71 -19.57 -11.27
C ILE A 245 -3.04 -18.31 -11.83
N SER A 246 -3.83 -17.26 -12.07
CA SER A 246 -3.33 -15.94 -12.48
C SER A 246 -4.12 -14.82 -11.79
N GLY A 247 -3.56 -13.60 -11.82
CA GLY A 247 -4.21 -12.39 -11.32
C GLY A 247 -3.60 -11.82 -10.03
N LEU A 248 -2.74 -12.57 -9.34
CA LEU A 248 -2.07 -12.13 -8.12
C LEU A 248 -0.69 -11.53 -8.46
N THR A 249 -0.41 -10.29 -8.06
CA THR A 249 0.94 -9.72 -8.27
C THR A 249 1.97 -10.33 -7.32
N THR A 250 3.27 -10.16 -7.63
CA THR A 250 4.35 -10.64 -6.74
C THR A 250 4.31 -9.95 -5.38
N GLU A 251 3.96 -8.66 -5.34
CA GLU A 251 3.79 -7.89 -4.10
C GLU A 251 2.63 -8.45 -3.28
N GLN A 252 1.45 -8.61 -3.89
CA GLN A 252 0.27 -9.17 -3.21
C GLN A 252 0.55 -10.57 -2.65
N ARG A 253 1.17 -11.45 -3.45
CA ARG A 253 1.59 -12.78 -2.99
C ARG A 253 2.52 -12.70 -1.77
N THR A 254 3.49 -11.79 -1.81
CA THR A 254 4.46 -11.64 -0.72
C THR A 254 3.80 -11.13 0.55
N GLU A 255 2.87 -10.18 0.46
CA GLU A 255 2.11 -9.71 1.63
C GLU A 255 1.15 -10.80 2.15
N ASN A 256 0.54 -11.62 1.28
CA ASN A 256 -0.24 -12.78 1.70
C ASN A 256 0.59 -13.81 2.46
N TYR A 257 1.83 -14.06 2.02
CA TYR A 257 2.75 -14.94 2.71
C TYR A 257 3.13 -14.41 4.09
N LYS A 258 3.40 -13.11 4.21
CA LYS A 258 3.66 -12.46 5.51
C LYS A 258 2.43 -12.57 6.42
N TRP A 259 1.24 -12.34 5.87
CA TRP A 259 -0.01 -12.49 6.62
C TRP A 259 -0.20 -13.92 7.11
N LEU A 260 -0.01 -14.92 6.25
CA LEU A 260 -0.15 -16.34 6.61
C LEU A 260 0.86 -16.73 7.69
N ALA A 261 2.14 -16.39 7.51
CA ALA A 261 3.20 -16.70 8.46
C ALA A 261 2.97 -16.06 9.84
N ASN A 262 2.55 -14.80 9.90
CA ASN A 262 2.22 -14.13 11.16
C ASN A 262 1.03 -14.79 11.87
N ASN A 263 -0.03 -15.16 11.13
CA ASN A 263 -1.19 -15.81 11.73
C ASN A 263 -0.90 -17.25 12.16
N ILE A 264 -0.02 -17.97 11.45
CA ILE A 264 0.51 -19.26 11.91
C ILE A 264 1.23 -19.07 13.24
N ASN A 265 2.22 -18.17 13.31
CA ASN A 265 2.97 -17.91 14.54
C ASN A 265 2.06 -17.60 15.74
N ASP A 266 1.01 -16.82 15.51
CA ASP A 266 0.07 -16.45 16.55
C ASP A 266 -0.71 -17.66 17.09
N VAL A 267 -1.29 -18.49 16.21
CA VAL A 267 -2.04 -19.68 16.67
C VAL A 267 -1.13 -20.75 17.26
N SER A 268 0.12 -20.85 16.79
CA SER A 268 1.07 -21.85 17.27
C SER A 268 1.93 -21.40 18.45
N GLY A 269 1.86 -20.11 18.81
CA GLY A 269 2.77 -19.53 19.82
C GLY A 269 4.25 -19.59 19.41
N THR A 270 4.53 -19.79 18.13
CA THR A 270 5.89 -19.84 17.59
C THR A 270 6.41 -18.44 17.30
N ASN A 271 7.72 -18.31 17.18
CA ASN A 271 8.38 -17.02 16.93
C ASN A 271 9.28 -17.08 15.69
N PHE A 272 8.85 -17.81 14.65
CA PHE A 272 9.60 -17.83 13.40
C PHE A 272 9.64 -16.42 12.81
N TYR A 273 10.81 -16.00 12.33
CA TYR A 273 10.98 -14.67 11.78
C TYR A 273 10.12 -14.50 10.52
N VAL A 274 9.34 -13.42 10.48
CA VAL A 274 8.58 -12.97 9.31
C VAL A 274 9.11 -11.60 8.91
N PRO A 275 9.49 -11.37 7.64
CA PRO A 275 9.89 -10.03 7.20
C PRO A 275 8.72 -9.05 7.38
N PRO A 276 9.00 -7.77 7.72
CA PRO A 276 7.94 -6.77 7.92
C PRO A 276 7.12 -6.55 6.64
N TYR A 277 5.85 -6.19 6.80
CA TYR A 277 5.01 -5.75 5.69
C TYR A 277 5.67 -4.58 4.96
N ALA A 278 5.47 -4.50 3.64
CA ALA A 278 5.88 -3.32 2.90
C ALA A 278 5.13 -2.12 3.51
N GLN A 279 5.84 -1.15 4.08
CA GLN A 279 5.18 0.10 4.49
C GLN A 279 4.62 0.75 3.21
N PRO A 280 3.37 1.23 3.23
CA PRO A 280 2.90 2.05 2.13
C PRO A 280 3.83 3.27 2.00
N LYS A 281 3.92 3.80 0.79
CA LYS A 281 4.67 5.01 0.52
C LYS A 281 4.01 6.17 1.25
N GLN A 282 4.79 7.09 1.80
CA GLN A 282 4.29 8.21 2.60
C GLN A 282 3.08 8.89 1.95
N CYS A 283 3.18 9.17 0.64
CA CYS A 283 2.11 9.78 -0.15
C CYS A 283 0.90 8.89 -0.48
N ASN A 284 0.76 7.74 0.17
CA ASN A 284 -0.33 6.78 0.02
C ASN A 284 -0.44 5.85 1.26
N ASP A 285 -0.06 6.33 2.44
CA ASP A 285 -0.13 5.57 3.69
C ASP A 285 -1.27 6.02 4.63
N GLY A 286 -1.95 7.12 4.28
CA GLY A 286 -3.07 7.68 5.05
C GLY A 286 -2.66 8.42 6.32
N ILE A 287 -1.37 8.75 6.48
CA ILE A 287 -0.80 9.43 7.64
C ILE A 287 -0.11 10.71 7.15
N ASP A 288 -0.40 11.85 7.80
CA ASP A 288 0.37 13.08 7.67
C ASP A 288 1.79 12.87 8.24
N ASN A 289 2.76 12.62 7.37
CA ASN A 289 4.12 12.25 7.72
C ASN A 289 5.05 13.45 7.97
N ASP A 290 4.69 14.65 7.51
CA ASP A 290 5.50 15.88 7.66
C ASP A 290 4.92 16.87 8.71
N GLY A 291 3.65 16.69 9.09
CA GLY A 291 2.95 17.40 10.15
C GLY A 291 2.20 18.66 9.71
N ASP A 292 1.93 18.84 8.41
CA ASP A 292 1.29 20.03 7.85
C ASP A 292 -0.26 19.97 7.83
N GLN A 293 -0.84 18.83 8.22
CA GLN A 293 -2.28 18.47 8.21
C GLN A 293 -2.87 18.12 6.84
N LEU A 294 -2.03 17.96 5.83
CA LEU A 294 -2.35 17.38 4.55
C LEU A 294 -1.83 15.93 4.54
N ILE A 295 -2.41 15.10 3.68
CA ILE A 295 -2.21 13.64 3.69
C ILE A 295 -2.20 13.15 2.26
N ASP A 296 -1.26 12.27 1.93
CA ASP A 296 -1.17 11.55 0.67
C ASP A 296 -1.21 12.50 -0.55
N MET A 297 -1.95 12.14 -1.60
CA MET A 297 -2.14 12.98 -2.80
C MET A 297 -2.87 14.32 -2.55
N ALA A 298 -3.35 14.59 -1.33
CA ALA A 298 -3.84 15.91 -0.95
C ALA A 298 -2.73 16.83 -0.41
N ASP A 299 -1.56 16.25 -0.10
CA ASP A 299 -0.35 16.90 0.34
C ASP A 299 0.41 17.54 -0.85
N PRO A 300 0.88 18.81 -0.76
CA PRO A 300 1.62 19.48 -1.82
C PRO A 300 3.07 19.02 -1.95
N GLY A 301 3.64 18.40 -0.91
CA GLY A 301 4.89 17.64 -0.92
C GLY A 301 4.82 16.38 -1.77
N CYS A 302 3.62 15.83 -2.01
CA CYS A 302 3.45 14.61 -2.78
C CYS A 302 3.44 14.80 -4.31
N SER A 303 4.43 14.19 -4.99
CA SER A 303 4.47 14.18 -6.45
C SER A 303 3.68 13.02 -7.09
N SER A 304 3.46 11.92 -6.35
CA SER A 304 2.69 10.75 -6.78
C SER A 304 2.38 9.81 -5.59
N ALA A 305 1.45 8.87 -5.76
CA ALA A 305 1.14 7.86 -4.73
C ALA A 305 2.30 6.88 -4.45
N ASP A 306 3.33 6.85 -5.31
CA ASP A 306 4.55 6.06 -5.10
C ASP A 306 5.67 6.86 -4.39
N ASP A 307 5.41 8.15 -4.12
CA ASP A 307 6.34 9.08 -3.49
C ASP A 307 6.44 8.85 -1.97
N ASN A 308 7.65 8.98 -1.44
CA ASN A 308 7.97 8.62 -0.06
C ASN A 308 8.44 9.83 0.76
N ASP A 309 8.05 11.03 0.34
CA ASP A 309 8.39 12.29 0.98
C ASP A 309 7.19 13.23 0.83
N GLU A 310 6.53 13.55 1.95
CA GLU A 310 5.46 14.56 2.00
C GLU A 310 6.00 15.97 2.29
N THR A 311 7.33 16.17 2.31
CA THR A 311 7.87 17.49 2.67
C THR A 311 7.46 18.57 1.67
N ASP A 312 6.69 19.52 2.18
CA ASP A 312 6.16 20.66 1.44
C ASP A 312 7.28 21.47 0.73
N PRO A 313 7.18 21.76 -0.58
CA PRO A 313 8.15 22.60 -1.27
C PRO A 313 8.05 24.04 -0.74
N ILE A 314 9.17 24.59 -0.27
CA ILE A 314 9.24 25.99 0.19
C ILE A 314 8.97 26.91 -1.00
N GLY A 315 7.75 27.43 -1.11
CA GLY A 315 7.39 28.46 -2.09
C GLY A 315 8.13 29.78 -1.83
N PRO A 316 8.08 30.74 -2.79
CA PRO A 316 8.78 32.01 -2.67
C PRO A 316 8.33 32.79 -1.42
N VAL A 317 9.27 33.03 -0.51
CA VAL A 317 9.09 33.77 0.74
C VAL A 317 9.11 35.27 0.45
N GLU A 318 8.12 36.00 0.95
CA GLU A 318 8.12 37.46 0.92
C GLU A 318 9.08 38.01 1.99
N ILE A 319 10.24 38.48 1.55
CA ILE A 319 11.30 38.99 2.45
C ILE A 319 11.25 40.50 2.66
N PHE A 320 10.55 41.21 1.76
CA PHE A 320 10.32 42.64 1.84
C PHE A 320 9.00 42.96 1.17
N ALA A 321 8.18 43.78 1.81
CA ALA A 321 7.01 44.38 1.20
C ALA A 321 6.76 45.77 1.77
N ASP A 322 6.46 46.73 0.90
CA ASP A 322 5.98 48.04 1.28
C ASP A 322 4.96 48.56 0.26
N GLY A 323 3.72 48.73 0.73
CA GLY A 323 2.63 49.41 0.02
C GLY A 323 2.43 50.85 0.48
N PHE A 324 3.34 51.41 1.27
CA PHE A 324 3.37 52.81 1.74
C PHE A 324 2.18 53.27 2.61
N GLU A 325 1.34 52.34 3.07
CA GLU A 325 0.12 52.63 3.81
C GLU A 325 0.31 53.27 5.21
N SER A 326 1.55 53.42 5.68
CA SER A 326 1.88 54.24 6.86
C SER A 326 1.62 55.73 6.65
N GLY A 327 1.52 56.18 5.40
CA GLY A 327 1.40 57.60 5.04
C GLY A 327 2.70 58.38 5.14
N ASP A 328 3.82 57.68 5.26
CA ASP A 328 5.17 58.20 5.16
C ASP A 328 6.07 57.22 4.40
N LEU A 329 7.36 57.53 4.26
CA LEU A 329 8.34 56.65 3.62
C LEU A 329 9.33 56.09 4.66
N ALA A 330 8.80 55.72 5.84
CA ALA A 330 9.60 55.15 6.91
C ALA A 330 10.28 53.85 6.44
N GLY A 331 11.58 53.70 6.70
CA GLY A 331 12.37 52.55 6.22
C GLY A 331 13.03 52.78 4.86
N TRP A 332 12.77 53.92 4.20
CA TRP A 332 13.45 54.33 2.99
C TRP A 332 14.42 55.49 3.24
N ASN A 333 15.56 55.44 2.54
CA ASN A 333 16.54 56.51 2.47
C ASN A 333 16.23 57.39 1.26
N LEU A 334 15.91 58.65 1.53
CA LEU A 334 15.62 59.67 0.52
C LEU A 334 16.86 60.55 0.33
N TYR A 335 17.32 60.71 -0.90
CA TYR A 335 18.48 61.55 -1.22
C TYR A 335 18.49 61.95 -2.70
N GLY A 336 19.42 62.83 -3.07
CA GLY A 336 19.57 63.32 -4.44
C GLY A 336 19.89 64.81 -4.48
N THR A 337 20.03 65.38 -5.67
CA THR A 337 20.08 66.85 -5.83
C THR A 337 18.69 67.44 -6.00
N GLY A 338 17.71 66.61 -6.38
CA GLY A 338 16.34 67.02 -6.59
C GLY A 338 15.48 66.95 -5.33
N ARG A 339 14.24 67.41 -5.46
CA ARG A 339 13.24 67.29 -4.40
C ARG A 339 12.98 65.82 -4.06
N GLU A 340 13.02 65.50 -2.76
CA GLU A 340 12.80 64.16 -2.23
C GLU A 340 11.42 63.59 -2.59
N TRP A 341 11.36 62.25 -2.66
CA TRP A 341 10.11 61.50 -2.71
C TRP A 341 9.26 61.75 -1.46
N TYR A 342 7.95 61.60 -1.59
CA TYR A 342 7.01 61.77 -0.47
C TYR A 342 5.79 60.87 -0.65
N ALA A 343 5.12 60.51 0.45
CA ALA A 343 3.85 59.81 0.41
C ALA A 343 2.74 60.73 -0.14
N SER A 344 1.96 60.23 -1.10
CA SER A 344 0.89 60.96 -1.78
C SER A 344 -0.36 60.09 -1.87
N ASP A 345 -1.50 60.71 -2.15
CA ASP A 345 -2.71 60.02 -2.61
C ASP A 345 -2.55 59.52 -4.06
N GLY A 346 -3.51 58.69 -4.51
CA GLY A 346 -3.55 58.15 -5.88
C GLY A 346 -2.80 56.83 -6.06
N ALA A 347 -2.82 55.99 -5.02
CA ALA A 347 -2.23 54.67 -4.96
C ALA A 347 -2.84 53.67 -5.96
N PHE A 348 -2.08 52.62 -6.28
CA PHE A 348 -2.57 51.44 -6.99
C PHE A 348 -3.52 50.65 -6.09
N GLU A 349 -3.10 50.42 -4.85
CA GLU A 349 -3.85 49.75 -3.81
C GLU A 349 -3.73 50.54 -2.51
N GLY A 350 -4.78 50.56 -1.69
CA GLY A 350 -4.76 51.34 -0.46
C GLY A 350 -4.90 52.86 -0.68
N ASN A 351 -4.31 53.65 0.21
CA ASN A 351 -4.48 55.09 0.30
C ASN A 351 -3.23 55.89 -0.08
N TRP A 352 -2.04 55.29 0.05
CA TRP A 352 -0.77 56.00 -0.01
C TRP A 352 0.18 55.38 -1.03
N VAL A 353 0.95 56.25 -1.70
CA VAL A 353 1.92 55.84 -2.72
C VAL A 353 3.19 56.68 -2.61
N ALA A 354 4.34 56.09 -2.91
CA ALA A 354 5.58 56.85 -3.01
C ALA A 354 5.58 57.67 -4.32
N ARG A 355 5.74 58.99 -4.20
CA ARG A 355 5.71 59.90 -5.34
C ARG A 355 6.91 60.83 -5.38
N ALA A 356 7.52 60.97 -6.56
CA ALA A 356 8.43 62.06 -6.89
C ALA A 356 7.78 63.02 -7.88
N LYS A 357 7.96 64.33 -7.66
CA LYS A 357 7.38 65.38 -8.49
C LYS A 357 8.18 66.67 -8.37
N ARG A 358 8.47 67.30 -9.52
CA ARG A 358 9.28 68.54 -9.60
C ARG A 358 10.60 68.35 -8.86
N THR A 359 11.36 67.34 -9.25
CA THR A 359 12.66 67.07 -8.62
C THR A 359 13.62 68.21 -8.96
N GLY A 360 13.53 68.74 -10.18
CA GLY A 360 14.40 69.79 -10.72
C GLY A 360 14.95 69.29 -12.07
N ALA A 361 15.09 70.18 -13.05
CA ALA A 361 15.61 69.77 -14.36
C ALA A 361 17.09 69.42 -14.25
N GLY A 362 17.47 68.18 -14.56
CA GLY A 362 18.83 67.67 -14.33
C GLY A 362 19.07 67.19 -12.89
N ASP A 363 18.04 67.13 -12.04
CA ASP A 363 18.18 66.81 -10.62
C ASP A 363 17.51 65.48 -10.26
N ASP A 364 18.35 64.48 -9.97
CA ASP A 364 17.94 63.14 -9.56
C ASP A 364 17.38 63.12 -8.14
N SER A 365 16.30 62.38 -7.95
CA SER A 365 15.73 62.06 -6.63
C SER A 365 15.64 60.55 -6.46
N PHE A 366 16.21 60.03 -5.37
CA PHE A 366 16.32 58.60 -5.08
C PHE A 366 15.49 58.21 -3.87
N LEU A 367 14.85 57.04 -4.00
CA LEU A 367 14.13 56.31 -2.96
C LEU A 367 14.80 54.94 -2.82
N GLU A 368 15.59 54.73 -1.77
CA GLU A 368 16.42 53.53 -1.58
C GLU A 368 16.06 52.77 -0.30
N THR A 369 16.10 51.44 -0.32
CA THR A 369 16.03 50.62 0.89
C THR A 369 17.01 49.44 0.85
N THR A 370 17.27 48.85 2.02
CA THR A 370 18.12 47.67 2.18
C THR A 370 17.25 46.43 2.24
N ILE A 371 17.67 45.36 1.56
CA ILE A 371 17.05 44.03 1.61
C ILE A 371 18.15 42.99 1.90
N ASP A 372 17.76 41.80 2.37
CA ASP A 372 18.69 40.68 2.56
C ASP A 372 18.16 39.43 1.84
N VAL A 373 18.73 39.15 0.67
CA VAL A 373 18.45 37.93 -0.12
C VAL A 373 19.59 36.91 -0.04
N SER A 374 20.58 37.10 0.83
CA SER A 374 21.82 36.32 0.80
C SER A 374 21.67 34.85 1.18
N GLY A 375 20.57 34.49 1.84
CA GLY A 375 20.22 33.11 2.21
C GLY A 375 19.42 32.34 1.15
N TYR A 376 19.01 32.99 0.06
CA TYR A 376 18.10 32.42 -0.94
C TYR A 376 18.83 32.10 -2.25
N SER A 377 18.36 31.08 -2.94
CA SER A 377 18.87 30.62 -4.22
C SER A 377 18.43 31.51 -5.39
N SER A 378 17.23 32.10 -5.30
CA SER A 378 16.70 33.05 -6.27
C SER A 378 15.87 34.15 -5.60
N ALA A 379 15.74 35.31 -6.26
CA ALA A 379 14.88 36.39 -5.78
C ALA A 379 14.28 37.21 -6.93
N MET A 380 13.09 37.76 -6.69
CA MET A 380 12.30 38.56 -7.63
C MET A 380 11.91 39.89 -6.98
N LEU A 381 12.23 41.01 -7.64
CA LEU A 381 11.75 42.35 -7.29
C LEU A 381 10.48 42.66 -8.09
N GLU A 382 9.38 42.92 -7.37
CA GLU A 382 8.09 43.28 -7.95
C GLU A 382 7.64 44.66 -7.47
N TYR A 383 6.97 45.41 -8.34
CA TYR A 383 6.36 46.69 -7.99
C TYR A 383 5.34 47.15 -9.02
N TYR A 384 4.49 48.09 -8.61
CA TYR A 384 3.61 48.83 -9.50
C TYR A 384 4.13 50.25 -9.67
N ARG A 385 4.21 50.74 -10.89
CA ARG A 385 4.64 52.12 -11.17
C ARG A 385 3.74 52.84 -12.14
N LYS A 386 3.67 54.17 -12.03
CA LYS A 386 2.97 55.04 -12.97
C LYS A 386 3.84 56.24 -13.29
N LEU A 387 4.11 56.48 -14.56
CA LEU A 387 4.85 57.65 -15.04
C LEU A 387 3.86 58.62 -15.67
N VAL A 388 3.95 59.90 -15.32
CA VAL A 388 3.04 60.94 -15.81
C VAL A 388 3.85 62.05 -16.44
N GLY A 389 3.70 62.23 -17.75
CA GLY A 389 4.21 63.39 -18.49
C GLY A 389 5.70 63.38 -18.79
N LEU A 390 6.44 62.29 -18.53
CA LEU A 390 7.89 62.26 -18.74
C LEU A 390 8.22 62.43 -20.22
N ASP A 391 9.16 63.32 -20.52
CA ASP A 391 9.72 63.55 -21.86
C ASP A 391 11.20 63.16 -21.96
N ALA A 392 11.84 63.44 -23.09
CA ALA A 392 13.23 63.01 -23.34
C ALA A 392 14.29 63.69 -22.46
N ALA A 393 13.91 64.70 -21.66
CA ALA A 393 14.75 65.33 -20.66
C ALA A 393 14.50 64.81 -19.23
N ASP A 394 13.53 63.90 -19.06
CA ASP A 394 13.19 63.27 -17.80
C ASP A 394 13.70 61.82 -17.76
N ASP A 395 13.80 61.24 -16.56
CA ASP A 395 14.28 59.87 -16.42
C ASP A 395 13.61 59.15 -15.24
N PHE A 396 13.45 57.83 -15.40
CA PHE A 396 13.03 56.91 -14.36
C PHE A 396 13.88 55.64 -14.45
N GLU A 397 14.46 55.25 -13.32
CA GLU A 397 15.30 54.07 -13.24
C GLU A 397 14.99 53.27 -11.97
N VAL A 398 14.96 51.95 -12.09
CA VAL A 398 14.94 51.03 -10.96
C VAL A 398 16.17 50.17 -11.02
N SER A 399 16.91 50.11 -9.91
CA SER A 399 18.20 49.42 -9.85
C SER A 399 18.31 48.62 -8.55
N TYR A 400 19.07 47.53 -8.59
CA TYR A 400 19.52 46.81 -7.40
C TYR A 400 21.02 47.01 -7.16
N PHE A 401 21.48 46.71 -5.95
CA PHE A 401 22.91 46.77 -5.58
C PHE A 401 23.46 45.41 -5.16
N ASP A 402 24.41 44.88 -5.91
CA ASP A 402 25.12 43.60 -5.66
C ASP A 402 26.63 43.80 -5.36
N GLY A 403 27.03 45.03 -5.06
CA GLY A 403 28.40 45.50 -5.10
C GLY A 403 28.59 46.61 -6.15
N ASN A 404 27.73 46.63 -7.18
CA ASN A 404 27.53 47.76 -8.09
C ASN A 404 26.02 48.01 -8.28
N TRP A 405 25.66 49.22 -8.73
CA TRP A 405 24.28 49.50 -9.13
C TRP A 405 24.00 48.90 -10.51
N VAL A 406 22.98 48.07 -10.61
CA VAL A 406 22.54 47.42 -11.86
C VAL A 406 21.08 47.76 -12.12
N SER A 407 20.81 48.38 -13.26
CA SER A 407 19.45 48.77 -13.68
C SER A 407 18.65 47.55 -14.11
N VAL A 408 17.41 47.43 -13.61
CA VAL A 408 16.41 46.46 -14.06
C VAL A 408 15.32 47.11 -14.92
N GLU A 409 15.05 48.40 -14.69
CA GLU A 409 14.24 49.25 -15.57
C GLU A 409 14.97 50.60 -15.73
N HIS A 410 15.03 51.12 -16.96
CA HIS A 410 15.59 52.45 -17.22
C HIS A 410 14.90 53.07 -18.44
N LEU A 411 14.30 54.25 -18.26
CA LEU A 411 13.66 54.99 -19.34
C LEU A 411 14.69 55.71 -20.22
N GLY A 412 15.75 56.27 -19.63
CA GLY A 412 16.84 56.90 -20.36
C GLY A 412 16.42 58.23 -20.99
N SER A 413 16.42 58.31 -22.31
CA SER A 413 16.01 59.53 -23.06
C SER A 413 14.65 59.38 -23.75
N GLU A 414 13.87 58.38 -23.35
CA GLU A 414 12.51 58.16 -23.87
C GLU A 414 11.49 58.89 -22.99
N GLY A 415 10.35 59.27 -23.59
CA GLY A 415 9.22 59.83 -22.83
C GLY A 415 8.18 58.74 -22.53
N GLU A 416 7.55 58.78 -21.36
CA GLU A 416 6.49 57.85 -20.99
C GLU A 416 5.34 58.54 -20.23
N THR A 417 4.11 58.13 -20.55
CA THR A 417 2.90 58.49 -19.79
C THR A 417 1.96 57.30 -19.69
N ASN A 418 1.58 56.95 -18.48
CA ASN A 418 0.64 55.86 -18.22
C ASN A 418 -0.68 56.40 -17.64
N SER A 419 -1.80 55.93 -18.18
CA SER A 419 -3.13 56.20 -17.61
C SER A 419 -3.34 55.45 -16.30
N ASN A 420 -2.81 54.23 -16.18
CA ASN A 420 -2.89 53.33 -15.03
C ASN A 420 -1.50 52.91 -14.53
N PHE A 421 -1.43 52.29 -13.35
CA PHE A 421 -0.20 51.64 -12.88
C PHE A 421 0.15 50.43 -13.76
N VAL A 422 1.44 50.18 -13.89
CA VAL A 422 2.04 49.09 -14.65
C VAL A 422 2.79 48.18 -13.67
N PHE A 423 2.46 46.89 -13.69
CA PHE A 423 3.19 45.88 -12.92
C PHE A 423 4.53 45.58 -13.56
N LYS A 424 5.56 45.42 -12.72
CA LYS A 424 6.93 45.09 -13.10
C LYS A 424 7.44 43.98 -12.19
N SER A 425 8.16 43.03 -12.77
CA SER A 425 8.76 41.90 -12.06
C SER A 425 10.11 41.58 -12.70
N PHE A 426 11.17 41.53 -11.89
CA PHE A 426 12.55 41.35 -12.34
C PHE A 426 13.30 40.39 -11.43
N SER A 427 14.06 39.47 -12.01
CA SER A 427 14.98 38.62 -11.24
C SER A 427 16.17 39.44 -10.74
N ILE A 428 16.50 39.28 -9.47
CA ILE A 428 17.66 39.90 -8.82
C ILE A 428 18.56 38.80 -8.22
N PRO A 429 19.88 38.97 -8.25
CA PRO A 429 20.81 37.97 -7.73
C PRO A 429 20.77 37.91 -6.20
N SER A 430 21.11 36.76 -5.61
CA SER A 430 21.21 36.56 -4.15
C SER A 430 22.28 37.43 -3.47
N GLY A 431 23.20 38.03 -4.23
CA GLY A 431 24.13 39.05 -3.73
C GLY A 431 23.50 40.43 -3.52
N THR A 432 22.22 40.61 -3.84
CA THR A 432 21.56 41.92 -3.73
C THR A 432 21.40 42.33 -2.28
N SER A 433 21.76 43.58 -1.97
CA SER A 433 21.60 44.14 -0.62
C SER A 433 20.74 45.40 -0.59
N LYS A 434 20.43 46.00 -1.75
CA LYS A 434 19.60 47.21 -1.84
C LYS A 434 18.79 47.25 -3.11
N ILE A 435 17.69 47.98 -3.06
CA ILE A 435 16.89 48.38 -4.21
C ILE A 435 16.68 49.89 -4.18
N ARG A 436 16.54 50.50 -5.35
CA ARG A 436 16.39 51.95 -5.48
C ARG A 436 15.53 52.33 -6.68
N PHE A 437 14.70 53.35 -6.48
CA PHE A 437 13.94 54.03 -7.52
C PHE A 437 14.51 55.44 -7.70
N LYS A 438 14.88 55.80 -8.93
CA LYS A 438 15.28 57.14 -9.37
C LYS A 438 14.10 57.78 -10.10
N CYS A 439 13.84 59.05 -9.83
CA CYS A 439 12.99 59.89 -10.68
C CYS A 439 13.69 61.25 -10.90
N GLU A 440 13.69 61.69 -12.15
CA GLU A 440 14.16 63.00 -12.59
C GLU A 440 13.04 63.63 -13.43
N VAL A 441 12.40 64.67 -12.90
CA VAL A 441 11.27 65.36 -13.55
C VAL A 441 11.32 66.87 -13.33
N GLY A 442 11.34 67.63 -14.43
CA GLY A 442 11.55 69.08 -14.41
C GLY A 442 10.27 69.92 -14.35
N ALA A 443 9.20 69.50 -14.99
CA ALA A 443 7.98 70.29 -15.15
C ALA A 443 6.95 70.07 -14.05
N VAL A 444 5.98 70.99 -14.00
CA VAL A 444 4.97 71.03 -12.94
C VAL A 444 3.90 69.94 -13.06
N SER A 445 3.75 69.37 -14.25
CA SER A 445 2.80 68.29 -14.57
C SER A 445 3.40 66.90 -14.39
N GLU A 446 4.73 66.78 -14.37
CA GLU A 446 5.41 65.49 -14.34
C GLU A 446 5.43 64.85 -12.94
N SER A 447 5.39 63.52 -12.90
CA SER A 447 5.60 62.75 -11.66
C SER A 447 5.83 61.27 -11.91
N CYS A 448 6.61 60.65 -11.04
CA CYS A 448 6.76 59.21 -10.91
C CYS A 448 6.01 58.72 -9.66
N TYR A 449 5.32 57.59 -9.76
CA TYR A 449 4.66 56.91 -8.65
C TYR A 449 5.15 55.46 -8.59
N VAL A 450 5.37 54.96 -7.38
CA VAL A 450 5.77 53.57 -7.09
C VAL A 450 4.94 53.07 -5.92
N ASP A 451 4.39 51.87 -6.05
CA ASP A 451 3.50 51.24 -5.09
C ASP A 451 3.71 49.72 -5.01
N ASN A 452 3.28 49.10 -3.91
CA ASN A 452 3.35 47.66 -3.65
C ASN A 452 4.71 47.05 -4.04
N VAL A 453 5.80 47.60 -3.50
CA VAL A 453 7.14 47.07 -3.74
C VAL A 453 7.30 45.79 -2.93
N ARG A 454 7.63 44.67 -3.59
CA ARG A 454 7.80 43.36 -2.96
C ARG A 454 9.10 42.71 -3.42
N VAL A 455 9.72 41.94 -2.53
CA VAL A 455 10.80 41.03 -2.88
C VAL A 455 10.43 39.63 -2.41
N LEU A 456 10.37 38.70 -3.37
CA LEU A 456 10.05 37.29 -3.16
C LEU A 456 11.32 36.47 -3.37
N ALA A 457 11.62 35.49 -2.52
CA ALA A 457 12.87 34.73 -2.57
C ALA A 457 12.67 33.22 -2.28
N GLU A 458 13.42 32.36 -2.98
CA GLU A 458 13.37 30.89 -2.88
C GLU A 458 14.71 30.30 -2.47
#